data_AF-A0A3D1A3F9-F1
#
_entry.id   AF-A0A3D1A3F9-F1
#
_cell.length_a   1.000
_cell.length_b   1.000
_cell.length_c   1.000
_cell.angle_alpha   90.00
_cell.angle_beta   90.00
_cell.angle_gamma   90.00
#
_symmetry.space_group_name_H-M   'P 1'
#
loop_
_entity.id
_entity.type
_entity.pdbx_description
1 polymer ?
#
loop_
_entity_poly.entity_id
_entity_poly.type
_entity_poly.pdbx_seq_one_letter_code
_entity_poly.pdbx_strand_id
1 'polypeptide(L)'
;MGIYGKINARAGQILLPSLFVIPSLLLFVYLLFETTKVSREKMRQQFAVDSAAFIQMGDYTNLFNRTAYVNGAFPYRIFKEAYECPGPDGANIPIENANGSGKKCAYDILYESGAFPKYKNDVKGQPVTALDDKKKWEIEYYEPARPDINENPAVIAQSQAIRSHPKSKYHYTTATLQIISLEECLKSRLSKTEAEAMWQFYAQVYKLLGDVQKSQWTVFDRFTENFNFFRKSYYLNANTQACVDNPQSCGNDGIFSPGGFSMNKLALGSSFQMHYIQKMAYNAKYDNPADPYDFGNSVASFPENNPGIDMTALFPSDGLFQLATIDGSKLGQFGRGIEAFQGWDAPSNFFNVDLNTLGKCRETGRPCVHSRVTSQCPQLNTENNNCVWPNPTPKYQTRLYP
;
A
#
# COMPACT_ATOMS: atom_id res chain seq x y z
N MET A 1 74.88 4.07 -62.10
CA MET A 1 74.17 3.66 -60.87
C MET A 1 72.81 4.36 -60.88
N GLY A 2 71.75 3.67 -61.30
CA GLY A 2 70.41 4.24 -61.42
C GLY A 2 69.41 3.11 -61.35
N ILE A 3 68.72 3.02 -60.22
CA ILE A 3 67.83 1.93 -59.82
C ILE A 3 66.53 2.04 -60.64
N TYR A 4 66.51 1.49 -61.85
CA TYR A 4 65.29 1.26 -62.64
C TYR A 4 64.98 -0.24 -62.71
N GLY A 5 64.96 -0.87 -61.53
CA GLY A 5 64.61 -2.27 -61.38
C GLY A 5 63.10 -2.46 -61.23
N LYS A 6 62.47 -3.02 -62.26
CA LYS A 6 61.26 -3.87 -62.20
C LYS A 6 60.14 -3.42 -61.23
N ILE A 7 59.33 -2.45 -61.65
CA ILE A 7 57.95 -2.29 -61.15
C ILE A 7 56.99 -2.62 -62.29
N ASN A 8 57.05 -3.85 -62.82
CA ASN A 8 56.07 -4.35 -63.78
C ASN A 8 55.86 -5.85 -63.48
N ALA A 9 55.13 -6.15 -62.40
CA ALA A 9 54.49 -7.46 -62.11
C ALA A 9 53.84 -7.55 -60.69
N ARG A 10 53.46 -6.44 -60.03
CA ARG A 10 52.86 -6.48 -58.68
C ARG A 10 51.51 -5.76 -58.51
N ALA A 11 50.89 -5.29 -59.59
CA ALA A 11 49.55 -4.73 -59.51
C ALA A 11 48.54 -5.77 -59.00
N GLY A 12 48.64 -7.03 -59.46
CA GLY A 12 47.77 -8.14 -59.03
C GLY A 12 47.94 -8.56 -57.56
N GLN A 13 49.12 -8.34 -56.95
CA GLN A 13 49.36 -8.66 -55.53
C GLN A 13 48.77 -7.62 -54.56
N ILE A 14 48.51 -6.40 -55.02
CA ILE A 14 47.78 -5.37 -54.25
C ILE A 14 46.27 -5.47 -54.54
N LEU A 15 45.90 -5.80 -55.78
CA LEU A 15 44.51 -5.92 -56.20
C LEU A 15 43.79 -7.06 -55.48
N LEU A 16 44.39 -8.25 -55.37
CA LEU A 16 43.77 -9.43 -54.75
C LEU A 16 43.39 -9.20 -53.27
N PRO A 17 44.29 -8.72 -52.38
CA PRO A 17 43.92 -8.38 -51.02
C PRO A 17 42.88 -7.25 -50.97
N SER A 18 42.99 -6.21 -51.79
CA SER A 18 42.04 -5.09 -51.80
C SER A 18 40.62 -5.51 -52.22
N LEU A 19 40.50 -6.52 -53.09
CA LEU A 19 39.24 -7.09 -53.56
C LEU A 19 38.48 -7.84 -52.47
N PHE A 20 39.18 -8.34 -51.45
CA PHE A 20 38.57 -8.99 -50.29
C PHE A 20 38.46 -8.02 -49.10
N VAL A 21 39.50 -7.23 -48.84
CA VAL A 21 39.56 -6.33 -47.67
C VAL A 21 38.51 -5.22 -47.75
N ILE A 22 38.29 -4.58 -48.92
CA ILE A 22 37.32 -3.50 -49.03
C ILE A 22 35.88 -4.01 -48.85
N PRO A 23 35.42 -5.07 -49.54
CA PRO A 23 34.08 -5.63 -49.30
C PRO A 23 33.90 -6.19 -47.89
N SER A 24 34.91 -6.84 -47.32
CA SER A 24 34.85 -7.31 -45.92
C SER A 24 34.76 -6.16 -44.92
N LEU A 25 35.48 -5.06 -45.15
CA LEU A 25 35.41 -3.88 -44.30
C LEU A 25 34.04 -3.18 -44.41
N LEU A 26 33.48 -3.08 -45.62
CA LEU A 26 32.11 -2.59 -45.82
C LEU A 26 31.09 -3.47 -45.09
N LEU A 27 31.17 -4.80 -45.22
CA LEU A 27 30.32 -5.73 -44.49
C LEU A 27 30.42 -5.55 -42.98
N PHE A 28 31.63 -5.34 -42.45
CA PHE A 28 31.85 -5.08 -41.03
C PHE A 28 31.22 -3.76 -40.57
N VAL A 29 31.33 -2.69 -41.37
CA VAL A 29 30.67 -1.40 -41.10
C VAL A 29 29.15 -1.55 -41.09
N TYR A 30 28.58 -2.29 -42.06
CA TYR A 30 27.14 -2.59 -42.10
C TYR A 30 26.70 -3.42 -40.89
N LEU A 31 27.50 -4.40 -40.46
CA LEU A 31 27.23 -5.18 -39.25
C LEU A 31 27.16 -4.29 -38.00
N LEU A 32 28.12 -3.38 -37.83
CA LEU A 32 28.14 -2.44 -36.71
C LEU A 32 26.93 -1.50 -36.72
N PHE A 33 26.56 -0.99 -37.90
CA PHE A 33 25.40 -0.12 -38.06
C PHE A 33 24.09 -0.83 -37.70
N GLU A 34 23.86 -2.03 -38.24
CA GLU A 34 22.65 -2.82 -37.94
C GLU A 34 22.59 -3.24 -36.47
N THR A 35 23.72 -3.64 -35.89
CA THR A 35 23.81 -3.98 -34.46
C THR A 35 23.47 -2.77 -33.59
N THR A 36 23.96 -1.59 -33.96
CA THR A 36 23.71 -0.35 -33.21
C THR A 36 22.25 0.08 -33.33
N LYS A 37 21.63 -0.09 -34.50
CA LYS A 37 20.20 0.18 -34.72
C LYS A 37 19.33 -0.70 -33.82
N VAL A 38 19.59 -2.01 -33.79
CA VAL A 38 18.87 -2.97 -32.94
C VAL A 38 19.12 -2.69 -31.46
N SER A 39 20.37 -2.38 -31.09
CA SER A 39 20.75 -2.06 -29.70
C SER A 39 20.03 -0.80 -29.19
N ARG A 40 20.00 0.27 -29.99
CA ARG A 40 19.27 1.50 -29.66
C ARG A 40 17.78 1.25 -29.46
N GLU A 41 17.17 0.44 -30.34
CA GLU A 41 15.76 0.11 -30.21
C GLU A 41 15.50 -0.71 -28.94
N LYS A 42 16.33 -1.72 -28.66
CA LYS A 42 16.25 -2.49 -27.40
C LYS A 42 16.35 -1.59 -26.16
N MET A 43 17.31 -0.65 -26.13
CA MET A 43 17.46 0.29 -25.01
C MET A 43 16.22 1.16 -24.82
N ARG A 44 15.62 1.63 -25.92
CA ARG A 44 14.37 2.40 -25.88
C ARG A 44 13.22 1.57 -25.31
N GLN A 45 13.10 0.32 -25.74
CA GLN A 45 12.09 -0.61 -25.21
C GLN A 45 12.31 -0.85 -23.71
N GLN A 46 13.55 -1.08 -23.29
CA GLN A 46 13.92 -1.29 -21.88
C GLN A 46 13.51 -0.08 -21.03
N PHE A 47 13.92 1.13 -21.45
CA PHE A 47 13.57 2.37 -20.75
C PHE A 47 12.05 2.59 -20.66
N ALA A 48 11.32 2.22 -21.70
CA ALA A 48 9.86 2.33 -21.72
C ALA A 48 9.19 1.39 -20.71
N VAL A 49 9.63 0.15 -20.62
CA VAL A 49 9.11 -0.83 -19.65
C VAL A 49 9.48 -0.44 -18.23
N ASP A 50 10.73 -0.04 -18.01
CA ASP A 50 11.22 0.41 -16.72
C ASP A 50 10.39 1.58 -16.18
N SER A 51 10.14 2.58 -17.02
CA SER A 51 9.31 3.74 -16.68
C SER A 51 7.85 3.35 -16.41
N ALA A 52 7.30 2.44 -17.22
CA ALA A 52 5.92 1.96 -17.07
C ALA A 52 5.73 1.14 -15.79
N ALA A 53 6.65 0.22 -15.52
CA ALA A 53 6.65 -0.63 -14.34
C ALA A 53 6.84 0.21 -13.06
N PHE A 54 7.77 1.17 -13.08
CA PHE A 54 8.00 2.09 -11.95
C PHE A 54 6.74 2.91 -11.62
N ILE A 55 6.12 3.55 -12.61
CA ILE A 55 4.91 4.34 -12.39
C ILE A 55 3.78 3.47 -11.88
N GLN A 56 3.58 2.29 -12.49
CA GLN A 56 2.50 1.40 -12.07
C GLN A 56 2.68 0.88 -10.65
N MET A 57 3.92 0.55 -10.24
CA MET A 57 4.21 0.17 -8.86
C MET A 57 4.02 1.34 -7.88
N GLY A 58 4.26 2.57 -8.34
CA GLY A 58 3.99 3.79 -7.57
C GLY A 58 2.55 3.86 -7.05
N ASP A 59 1.57 3.44 -7.84
CA ASP A 59 0.15 3.37 -7.41
C ASP A 59 -0.04 2.41 -6.21
N TYR A 60 0.62 1.25 -6.24
CA TYR A 60 0.58 0.27 -5.14
C TYR A 60 1.29 0.82 -3.89
N THR A 61 2.49 1.37 -4.06
CA THR A 61 3.25 2.01 -2.98
C THR A 61 2.44 3.12 -2.30
N ASN A 62 1.74 3.95 -3.09
CA ASN A 62 0.85 4.99 -2.58
C ASN A 62 -0.32 4.41 -1.80
N LEU A 63 -0.99 3.37 -2.30
CA LEU A 63 -2.06 2.69 -1.59
C LEU A 63 -1.56 2.14 -0.24
N PHE A 64 -0.42 1.46 -0.22
CA PHE A 64 0.13 0.85 1.00
C PHE A 64 0.48 1.90 2.05
N ASN A 65 1.14 2.99 1.66
CA ASN A 65 1.47 4.09 2.57
C ASN A 65 0.22 4.76 3.13
N ARG A 66 -0.77 5.06 2.28
CA ARG A 66 -2.03 5.68 2.72
C ARG A 66 -2.82 4.78 3.66
N THR A 67 -2.84 3.48 3.37
CA THR A 67 -3.51 2.50 4.23
C THR A 67 -2.81 2.39 5.59
N ALA A 68 -1.47 2.39 5.62
CA ALA A 68 -0.71 2.44 6.88
C ALA A 68 -1.02 3.71 7.71
N TYR A 69 -1.15 4.87 7.07
CA TYR A 69 -1.55 6.10 7.77
C TYR A 69 -2.94 5.97 8.41
N VAL A 70 -3.92 5.49 7.66
CA VAL A 70 -5.31 5.31 8.12
C VAL A 70 -5.39 4.30 9.26
N ASN A 71 -4.61 3.22 9.21
CA ASN A 71 -4.67 2.15 10.20
C ASN A 71 -4.09 2.52 11.57
N GLY A 72 -3.07 3.37 11.64
CA GLY A 72 -2.34 3.61 12.88
C GLY A 72 -2.00 5.06 13.14
N ALA A 73 -1.28 5.68 12.21
CA ALA A 73 -0.71 7.00 12.45
C ALA A 73 -1.77 8.09 12.65
N PHE A 74 -2.84 8.10 11.85
CA PHE A 74 -3.92 9.07 12.03
C PHE A 74 -4.73 8.85 13.31
N PRO A 75 -5.26 7.64 13.61
CA PRO A 75 -5.90 7.39 14.89
C PRO A 75 -5.01 7.80 16.08
N TYR A 76 -3.78 7.30 16.14
CA TYR A 76 -2.85 7.62 17.23
C TYR A 76 -2.71 9.14 17.44
N ARG A 77 -2.43 9.90 16.37
CA ARG A 77 -2.20 11.35 16.47
C ARG A 77 -3.47 12.12 16.83
N ILE A 78 -4.59 11.82 16.16
CA ILE A 78 -5.86 12.53 16.37
C ILE A 78 -6.36 12.34 17.81
N PHE A 79 -6.35 11.10 18.32
CA PHE A 79 -6.81 10.84 19.68
C PHE A 79 -5.84 11.40 20.72
N LYS A 80 -4.54 11.40 20.45
CA LYS A 80 -3.55 12.00 21.34
C LYS A 80 -3.72 13.52 21.42
N GLU A 81 -3.85 14.19 20.28
CA GLU A 81 -4.09 15.64 20.23
C GLU A 81 -5.41 16.03 20.92
N ALA A 82 -6.45 15.21 20.77
CA ALA A 82 -7.76 15.49 21.34
C ALA A 82 -7.87 15.21 22.85
N TYR A 83 -7.22 14.17 23.36
CA TYR A 83 -7.52 13.62 24.70
C TYR A 83 -6.32 13.41 25.63
N GLU A 84 -5.09 13.69 25.19
CA GLU A 84 -3.93 13.71 26.07
C GLU A 84 -4.05 14.89 27.05
N CYS A 85 -3.57 14.72 28.29
CA CYS A 85 -3.51 15.82 29.27
C CYS A 85 -2.05 16.28 29.45
N PRO A 86 -1.61 17.32 28.70
CA PRO A 86 -0.26 17.86 28.83
C PRO A 86 -0.16 18.74 30.09
N GLY A 87 -0.14 18.11 31.27
CA GLY A 87 0.12 18.79 32.54
C GLY A 87 -0.95 19.79 33.00
N PRO A 88 -0.65 20.59 34.04
CA PRO A 88 -1.63 21.46 34.71
C PRO A 88 -2.12 22.64 33.86
N ASP A 89 -1.39 23.02 32.81
CA ASP A 89 -1.75 24.10 31.88
C ASP A 89 -2.43 23.58 30.59
N GLY A 90 -2.69 22.27 30.50
CA GLY A 90 -3.30 21.63 29.34
C GLY A 90 -4.80 21.88 29.22
N ALA A 91 -5.32 21.90 27.99
CA ALA A 91 -6.75 22.07 27.72
C ALA A 91 -7.62 20.90 28.19
N ASN A 92 -7.02 19.72 28.40
CA ASN A 92 -7.70 18.52 28.86
C ASN A 92 -7.39 18.24 30.33
N ILE A 93 -8.44 18.11 31.13
CA ILE A 93 -8.33 17.84 32.57
C ILE A 93 -8.29 16.32 32.79
N PRO A 94 -7.29 15.80 33.55
CA PRO A 94 -7.25 14.38 33.90
C PRO A 94 -8.49 13.96 34.70
N ILE A 95 -9.10 12.84 34.32
CA ILE A 95 -10.26 12.25 34.99
C ILE A 95 -9.79 11.54 36.25
N GLU A 96 -10.47 11.78 37.37
CA GLU A 96 -10.13 11.15 38.64
C GLU A 96 -10.46 9.65 38.64
N ASN A 97 -9.59 8.85 39.26
CA ASN A 97 -9.91 7.46 39.51
C ASN A 97 -10.99 7.35 40.60
N ALA A 98 -11.89 6.38 40.47
CA ALA A 98 -13.00 6.16 41.37
C ALA A 98 -12.55 5.82 42.81
N ASN A 99 -11.37 5.22 42.97
CA ASN A 99 -10.74 4.89 44.24
C ASN A 99 -9.90 6.03 44.85
N GLY A 100 -9.86 7.20 44.21
CA GLY A 100 -9.03 8.34 44.64
C GLY A 100 -7.52 8.18 44.44
N SER A 101 -7.04 7.08 43.84
CA SER A 101 -5.62 6.73 43.75
C SER A 101 -4.90 7.34 42.53
N GLY A 102 -5.28 8.56 42.12
CA GLY A 102 -4.67 9.27 41.00
C GLY A 102 -5.66 9.72 39.93
N LYS A 103 -5.13 10.23 38.82
CA LYS A 103 -5.90 10.72 37.68
C LYS A 103 -5.41 10.08 36.38
N LYS A 104 -6.31 9.88 35.42
CA LYS A 104 -6.04 9.26 34.13
C LYS A 104 -6.63 10.11 33.01
N CYS A 105 -5.91 10.22 31.89
CA CYS A 105 -6.41 10.94 30.73
C CYS A 105 -7.44 10.12 29.97
N ALA A 106 -8.38 10.81 29.34
CA ALA A 106 -9.34 10.21 28.40
C ALA A 106 -8.63 9.39 27.32
N TYR A 107 -7.46 9.84 26.85
CA TYR A 107 -6.62 9.13 25.90
C TYR A 107 -6.21 7.72 26.39
N ASP A 108 -5.74 7.60 27.63
CA ASP A 108 -5.35 6.31 28.19
C ASP A 108 -6.58 5.42 28.49
N ILE A 109 -7.72 6.02 28.89
CA ILE A 109 -8.98 5.28 29.11
C ILE A 109 -9.46 4.64 27.81
N LEU A 110 -9.48 5.41 26.72
CA LEU A 110 -9.88 4.95 25.40
C LEU A 110 -8.90 3.91 24.83
N TYR A 111 -7.59 4.11 25.00
CA TYR A 111 -6.59 3.15 24.57
C TYR A 111 -6.71 1.82 25.31
N GLU A 112 -6.80 1.84 26.64
CA GLU A 112 -6.94 0.61 27.45
C GLU A 112 -8.31 -0.06 27.26
N SER A 113 -9.32 0.67 26.76
CA SER A 113 -10.58 0.09 26.27
C SER A 113 -10.47 -0.55 24.88
N GLY A 114 -9.31 -0.45 24.21
CA GLY A 114 -9.08 -0.97 22.86
C GLY A 114 -9.71 -0.14 21.75
N ALA A 115 -10.07 1.12 22.00
CA ALA A 115 -10.78 1.94 21.02
C ALA A 115 -9.94 2.23 19.77
N PHE A 116 -8.67 2.59 19.95
CA PHE A 116 -7.74 2.97 18.88
C PHE A 116 -6.32 2.44 19.16
N PRO A 117 -5.43 2.37 18.14
CA PRO A 117 -4.06 1.91 18.33
C PRO A 117 -3.12 3.04 18.77
N LYS A 118 -2.17 2.72 19.66
CA LYS A 118 -1.21 3.67 20.26
C LYS A 118 0.22 3.22 20.01
N TYR A 119 1.14 4.16 19.93
CA TYR A 119 2.57 3.87 19.86
C TYR A 119 3.09 3.30 21.19
N LYS A 120 3.81 2.16 21.16
CA LYS A 120 4.30 1.49 22.38
C LYS A 120 5.12 2.38 23.32
N ASN A 121 6.02 3.17 22.74
CA ASN A 121 6.94 4.01 23.50
C ASN A 121 6.40 5.44 23.65
N ASP A 122 5.08 5.59 23.62
CA ASP A 122 4.43 6.88 23.81
C ASP A 122 4.57 7.37 25.26
N VAL A 123 4.94 8.64 25.44
CA VAL A 123 5.19 9.23 26.75
C VAL A 123 3.94 9.99 27.20
N LYS A 124 3.45 9.65 28.40
CA LYS A 124 2.28 10.29 29.02
C LYS A 124 2.53 11.77 29.30
N GLY A 125 1.51 12.60 29.09
CA GLY A 125 1.52 14.04 29.32
C GLY A 125 2.40 14.84 28.35
N GLN A 126 2.88 14.22 27.28
CA GLN A 126 3.70 14.86 26.25
C GLN A 126 2.91 14.95 24.94
N PRO A 127 3.21 15.94 24.08
CA PRO A 127 2.60 16.01 22.75
C PRO A 127 2.97 14.78 21.89
N VAL A 128 2.35 14.67 20.72
CA VAL A 128 2.65 13.62 19.74
C VAL A 128 4.13 13.62 19.39
N THR A 129 4.79 12.47 19.57
CA THR A 129 6.17 12.27 19.14
C THR A 129 6.24 12.05 17.62
N ALA A 130 7.12 12.77 16.94
CA ALA A 130 7.45 12.50 15.54
C ALA A 130 8.15 11.13 15.41
N LEU A 131 7.69 10.29 14.48
CA LEU A 131 8.20 8.92 14.30
C LEU A 131 9.05 8.78 13.02
N ASP A 132 9.38 9.88 12.35
CA ASP A 132 10.02 9.88 11.03
C ASP A 132 11.43 9.30 11.07
N ASP A 133 12.12 9.38 12.21
CA ASP A 133 13.44 8.78 12.45
C ASP A 133 13.37 7.25 12.71
N LYS A 134 12.21 6.74 13.13
CA LYS A 134 12.05 5.33 13.49
C LYS A 134 11.95 4.44 12.26
N LYS A 135 12.69 3.33 12.24
CA LYS A 135 12.60 2.34 11.15
C LYS A 135 11.25 1.64 11.10
N LYS A 136 10.62 1.44 12.26
CA LYS A 136 9.35 0.73 12.44
C LYS A 136 8.47 1.52 13.40
N TRP A 137 7.19 1.67 13.06
CA TRP A 137 6.19 2.29 13.91
C TRP A 137 5.43 1.18 14.64
N GLU A 138 5.75 0.99 15.92
CA GLU A 138 5.11 0.00 16.81
C GLU A 138 3.80 0.59 17.36
N ILE A 139 2.84 0.78 16.46
CA ILE A 139 1.51 1.31 16.76
C ILE A 139 0.54 0.13 16.72
N GLU A 140 -0.07 -0.20 17.86
CA GLU A 140 -0.96 -1.36 17.99
C GLU A 140 -2.12 -1.07 18.94
N TYR A 141 -3.20 -1.84 18.84
CA TYR A 141 -4.29 -1.80 19.81
C TYR A 141 -3.86 -2.44 21.13
N TYR A 142 -4.54 -2.06 22.22
CA TYR A 142 -4.34 -2.69 23.51
C TYR A 142 -4.83 -4.16 23.50
N GLU A 143 -3.88 -5.08 23.40
CA GLU A 143 -4.12 -6.54 23.29
C GLU A 143 -5.16 -7.08 24.28
N PRO A 144 -5.12 -6.76 25.59
CA PRO A 144 -6.09 -7.30 26.54
C PRO A 144 -7.56 -6.94 26.23
N ALA A 145 -7.80 -5.80 25.58
CA ALA A 145 -9.16 -5.35 25.25
C ALA A 145 -9.64 -5.85 23.88
N ARG A 146 -8.73 -6.06 22.93
CA ARG A 146 -9.03 -6.55 21.58
C ARG A 146 -7.99 -7.59 21.16
N PRO A 147 -8.09 -8.84 21.64
CA PRO A 147 -7.17 -9.89 21.23
C PRO A 147 -7.26 -10.11 19.71
N ASP A 148 -6.14 -10.51 19.12
CA ASP A 148 -6.00 -10.94 17.72
C ASP A 148 -6.19 -9.81 16.67
N ILE A 149 -6.54 -8.59 17.08
CA ILE A 149 -6.68 -7.47 16.14
C ILE A 149 -5.33 -7.02 15.59
N ASN A 150 -4.24 -7.20 16.35
CA ASN A 150 -2.89 -6.87 15.91
C ASN A 150 -2.22 -8.02 15.15
N GLU A 151 -2.99 -8.98 14.62
CA GLU A 151 -2.50 -9.98 13.68
C GLU A 151 -2.78 -9.56 12.22
N ASN A 152 -2.21 -10.28 11.24
CA ASN A 152 -2.58 -10.15 9.82
C ASN A 152 -2.87 -11.53 9.21
N PRO A 153 -4.12 -11.83 8.80
CA PRO A 153 -5.29 -10.95 8.81
C PRO A 153 -5.73 -10.56 10.23
N ALA A 154 -6.14 -9.31 10.39
CA ALA A 154 -6.67 -8.83 11.67
C ALA A 154 -7.98 -9.53 11.99
N VAL A 155 -8.12 -10.03 13.21
CA VAL A 155 -9.38 -10.57 13.70
C VAL A 155 -10.07 -9.49 14.53
N ILE A 156 -11.14 -8.93 13.99
CA ILE A 156 -12.00 -8.04 14.76
C ILE A 156 -12.98 -8.91 15.56
N ALA A 157 -12.60 -9.29 16.79
CA ALA A 157 -13.48 -10.00 17.72
C ALA A 157 -14.81 -9.21 17.89
N GLN A 158 -16.02 -9.78 17.77
CA GLN A 158 -16.44 -11.19 17.72
C GLN A 158 -16.80 -11.62 16.28
N SER A 159 -15.96 -12.43 15.65
CA SER A 159 -16.31 -13.19 14.44
C SER A 159 -17.11 -14.45 14.80
N GLN A 160 -18.20 -14.33 15.56
CA GLN A 160 -19.24 -15.37 15.55
C GLN A 160 -20.23 -15.02 14.45
N ALA A 161 -20.07 -15.71 13.33
CA ALA A 161 -20.72 -15.51 12.05
C ALA A 161 -20.19 -14.28 11.27
N ILE A 162 -19.06 -14.48 10.58
CA ILE A 162 -18.86 -13.89 9.25
C ILE A 162 -20.03 -14.42 8.39
N ARG A 163 -21.20 -13.77 8.46
CA ARG A 163 -22.17 -13.93 7.38
C ARG A 163 -21.57 -13.14 6.24
N SER A 164 -21.24 -13.77 5.13
CA SER A 164 -21.15 -13.05 3.88
C SER A 164 -22.55 -12.48 3.61
N HIS A 165 -22.74 -11.17 3.75
CA HIS A 165 -23.94 -10.58 3.17
C HIS A 165 -23.83 -10.87 1.68
N PRO A 166 -24.85 -11.47 1.02
CA PRO A 166 -24.76 -11.87 -0.39
C PRO A 166 -24.50 -10.71 -1.37
N LYS A 167 -24.33 -9.47 -0.88
CA LYS A 167 -24.04 -8.26 -1.64
C LYS A 167 -22.84 -7.44 -1.14
N SER A 168 -22.19 -7.79 -0.02
CA SER A 168 -21.09 -6.98 0.54
C SER A 168 -19.73 -7.64 0.29
N LYS A 169 -18.76 -6.87 -0.23
CA LYS A 169 -17.36 -7.26 -0.44
C LYS A 169 -16.49 -7.01 0.81
N TYR A 170 -17.09 -6.65 1.95
CA TYR A 170 -16.40 -6.18 3.15
C TYR A 170 -16.54 -7.15 4.32
N HIS A 171 -15.58 -7.08 5.25
CA HIS A 171 -15.61 -7.86 6.49
C HIS A 171 -16.29 -7.02 7.57
N TYR A 172 -17.35 -7.56 8.17
CA TYR A 172 -18.09 -6.89 9.22
C TYR A 172 -18.27 -7.78 10.44
N THR A 173 -18.35 -7.14 11.61
CA THR A 173 -18.72 -7.80 12.86
C THR A 173 -20.07 -7.28 13.36
N THR A 174 -20.89 -8.22 13.85
CA THR A 174 -22.14 -7.94 14.58
C THR A 174 -21.87 -7.69 16.07
N ALA A 175 -20.63 -7.90 16.52
CA ALA A 175 -20.18 -7.60 17.87
C ALA A 175 -20.29 -6.10 18.15
N THR A 176 -20.74 -5.78 19.35
CA THR A 176 -20.81 -4.40 19.83
C THR A 176 -19.43 -3.97 20.30
N LEU A 177 -18.83 -3.01 19.61
CA LEU A 177 -17.61 -2.35 20.10
C LEU A 177 -17.96 -1.48 21.30
N GLN A 178 -17.32 -1.75 22.43
CA GLN A 178 -17.41 -0.92 23.64
C GLN A 178 -16.27 0.10 23.60
N ILE A 179 -16.58 1.36 23.30
CA ILE A 179 -15.56 2.44 23.19
C ILE A 179 -14.93 2.74 24.55
N ILE A 180 -15.73 2.64 25.61
CA ILE A 180 -15.28 2.68 27.00
C ILE A 180 -15.70 1.36 27.62
N SER A 181 -14.73 0.55 28.02
CA SER A 181 -15.01 -0.74 28.63
C SER A 181 -15.68 -0.56 30.00
N LEU A 182 -16.45 -1.56 30.44
CA LEU A 182 -17.06 -1.53 31.77
C LEU A 182 -15.98 -1.42 32.86
N GLU A 183 -14.86 -2.13 32.68
CA GLU A 183 -13.73 -2.10 33.60
C GLU A 183 -13.14 -0.70 33.74
N GLU A 184 -12.88 0.00 32.63
CA GLU A 184 -12.32 1.35 32.65
C GLU A 184 -13.33 2.38 33.18
N CYS A 185 -14.62 2.20 32.88
CA CYS A 185 -15.68 3.04 33.44
C CYS A 185 -15.79 2.88 34.96
N LEU A 186 -15.62 1.67 35.51
CA LEU A 186 -15.65 1.45 36.96
C LEU A 186 -14.45 2.10 37.67
N LYS A 187 -13.26 2.03 37.04
CA LYS A 187 -12.02 2.61 37.56
C LYS A 187 -11.99 4.15 37.49
N SER A 188 -12.72 4.77 36.56
CA SER A 188 -12.70 6.22 36.34
C SER A 188 -13.97 6.90 36.85
N ARG A 189 -13.91 8.21 37.17
CA ARG A 189 -15.07 9.07 37.40
C ARG A 189 -15.50 9.74 36.10
N LEU A 190 -15.83 8.92 35.10
CA LEU A 190 -16.24 9.40 33.79
C LEU A 190 -17.75 9.67 33.77
N SER A 191 -18.12 10.94 33.58
CA SER A 191 -19.54 11.34 33.46
C SER A 191 -20.15 10.86 32.14
N LYS A 192 -21.48 10.80 32.10
CA LYS A 192 -22.22 10.49 30.86
C LYS A 192 -21.89 11.47 29.73
N THR A 193 -21.81 12.77 30.05
CA THR A 193 -21.56 13.83 29.06
C THR A 193 -20.19 13.68 28.41
N GLU A 194 -19.15 13.38 29.19
CA GLU A 194 -17.80 13.15 28.68
C GLU A 194 -17.71 11.87 27.84
N ALA A 195 -18.31 10.78 28.33
CA ALA A 195 -18.33 9.51 27.60
C ALA A 195 -19.07 9.62 26.26
N GLU A 196 -20.17 10.35 26.22
CA GLU A 196 -20.93 10.61 24.99
C GLU A 196 -20.11 11.46 24.00
N ALA A 197 -19.41 12.50 24.47
CA ALA A 197 -18.53 13.30 23.63
C ALA A 197 -17.40 12.45 23.02
N MET A 198 -16.78 11.57 23.80
CA MET A 198 -15.77 10.62 23.31
C MET A 198 -16.33 9.67 22.25
N TRP A 199 -17.53 9.13 22.48
CA TRP A 199 -18.22 8.26 21.53
C TRP A 199 -18.54 8.98 20.21
N GLN A 200 -19.05 10.21 20.27
CA GLN A 200 -19.37 11.01 19.08
C GLN A 200 -18.10 11.33 18.28
N PHE A 201 -17.04 11.77 18.97
CA PHE A 201 -15.75 12.04 18.35
C PHE A 201 -15.17 10.80 17.68
N TYR A 202 -15.21 9.65 18.37
CA TYR A 202 -14.76 8.37 17.81
C TYR A 202 -15.48 8.05 16.50
N ALA A 203 -16.81 8.14 16.51
CA ALA A 203 -17.64 7.88 15.34
C ALA A 203 -17.26 8.81 14.17
N GLN A 204 -17.04 10.10 14.43
CA GLN A 204 -16.65 11.08 13.42
C GLN A 204 -15.28 10.77 12.80
N VAL A 205 -14.28 10.48 13.64
CA VAL A 205 -12.92 10.17 13.18
C VAL A 205 -12.90 8.91 12.33
N TYR A 206 -13.49 7.82 12.81
CA TYR A 206 -13.46 6.56 12.08
C TYR A 206 -14.35 6.57 10.83
N LYS A 207 -15.41 7.39 10.80
CA LYS A 207 -16.15 7.67 9.56
C LYS A 207 -15.24 8.33 8.52
N LEU A 208 -14.57 9.42 8.91
CA LEU A 208 -13.67 10.15 8.02
C LEU A 208 -12.55 9.25 7.49
N LEU A 209 -11.92 8.46 8.37
CA LEU A 209 -10.89 7.50 7.98
C LEU A 209 -11.42 6.44 7.00
N GLY A 210 -12.63 5.94 7.22
CA GLY A 210 -13.32 5.03 6.31
C GLY A 210 -13.60 5.66 4.94
N ASP A 211 -14.08 6.89 4.90
CA ASP A 211 -14.36 7.64 3.66
C ASP A 211 -13.07 7.92 2.88
N VAL A 212 -11.99 8.29 3.58
CA VAL A 212 -10.65 8.43 3.00
C VAL A 212 -10.21 7.11 2.39
N GLN A 213 -10.26 6.00 3.13
CA GLN A 213 -9.80 4.70 2.64
C GLN A 213 -10.63 4.19 1.46
N LYS A 214 -11.96 4.34 1.50
CA LYS A 214 -12.85 4.01 0.37
C LYS A 214 -12.47 4.82 -0.87
N SER A 215 -12.25 6.12 -0.72
CA SER A 215 -11.83 7.00 -1.83
C SER A 215 -10.46 6.59 -2.39
N GLN A 216 -9.52 6.21 -1.53
CA GLN A 216 -8.20 5.70 -1.96
C GLN A 216 -8.33 4.43 -2.77
N TRP A 217 -9.13 3.49 -2.30
CA TRP A 217 -9.39 2.24 -3.01
C TRP A 217 -10.06 2.49 -4.37
N THR A 218 -11.08 3.34 -4.44
CA THR A 218 -11.77 3.66 -5.70
C THR A 218 -10.81 4.24 -6.76
N VAL A 219 -9.92 5.15 -6.35
CA VAL A 219 -8.91 5.72 -7.25
C VAL A 219 -7.93 4.64 -7.71
N PHE A 220 -7.43 3.83 -6.79
CA PHE A 220 -6.52 2.73 -7.09
C PHE A 220 -7.14 1.69 -8.03
N ASP A 221 -8.37 1.26 -7.79
CA ASP A 221 -9.05 0.26 -8.62
C ASP A 221 -9.26 0.79 -10.04
N ARG A 222 -9.65 2.07 -10.19
CA ARG A 222 -9.75 2.72 -11.51
C ARG A 222 -8.41 2.79 -12.25
N PHE A 223 -7.31 3.03 -11.55
CA PHE A 223 -5.98 3.08 -12.16
C PHE A 223 -5.44 1.70 -12.55
N THR A 224 -5.84 0.66 -11.81
CA THR A 224 -5.40 -0.72 -12.03
C THR A 224 -6.38 -1.60 -12.81
N GLU A 225 -7.57 -1.11 -13.17
CA GLU A 225 -8.56 -1.85 -13.97
C GLU A 225 -8.02 -2.27 -15.33
N ASN A 226 -7.37 -1.33 -16.04
CA ASN A 226 -6.79 -1.57 -17.36
C ASN A 226 -5.28 -1.27 -17.41
N PHE A 227 -4.67 -0.96 -16.25
CA PHE A 227 -3.27 -0.54 -16.14
C PHE A 227 -2.93 0.61 -17.10
N ASN A 228 -3.82 1.61 -17.15
CA ASN A 228 -3.76 2.70 -18.11
C ASN A 228 -2.45 3.51 -17.98
N PHE A 229 -1.92 3.67 -16.77
CA PHE A 229 -0.65 4.37 -16.57
C PHE A 229 0.54 3.59 -17.11
N PHE A 230 0.57 2.26 -16.92
CA PHE A 230 1.56 1.40 -17.54
C PHE A 230 1.54 1.57 -19.07
N ARG A 231 0.37 1.42 -19.69
CA ARG A 231 0.22 1.53 -21.16
C ARG A 231 0.63 2.90 -21.68
N LYS A 232 0.16 3.98 -21.06
CA LYS A 232 0.48 5.35 -21.46
C LYS A 232 1.97 5.66 -21.30
N SER A 233 2.57 5.26 -20.18
CA SER A 233 4.00 5.44 -19.95
C SER A 233 4.83 4.68 -20.97
N TYR A 234 4.47 3.41 -21.23
CA TYR A 234 5.14 2.61 -22.23
C TYR A 234 4.97 3.22 -23.63
N TYR A 235 3.77 3.60 -24.03
CA TYR A 235 3.47 4.23 -25.33
C TYR A 235 4.34 5.48 -25.57
N LEU A 236 4.41 6.39 -24.59
CA LEU A 236 5.15 7.65 -24.72
C LEU A 236 6.66 7.42 -24.92
N ASN A 237 7.21 6.37 -24.31
CA ASN A 237 8.64 6.10 -24.33
C ASN A 237 9.05 5.15 -25.48
N ALA A 238 8.26 4.12 -25.73
CA ALA A 238 8.52 3.12 -26.76
C ALA A 238 8.26 3.66 -28.16
N ASN A 239 7.18 4.44 -28.36
CA ASN A 239 6.71 5.04 -29.62
C ASN A 239 7.15 4.23 -30.88
N THR A 240 6.71 2.96 -30.89
CA THR A 240 6.85 2.01 -32.00
C THR A 240 5.66 2.15 -32.94
N GLN A 241 5.85 1.78 -34.21
CA GLN A 241 4.76 1.84 -35.19
C GLN A 241 3.56 0.99 -34.74
N ALA A 242 3.80 -0.21 -34.20
CA ALA A 242 2.75 -1.08 -33.67
C ALA A 242 1.93 -0.42 -32.55
N CYS A 243 2.57 0.37 -31.67
CA CYS A 243 1.90 1.13 -30.63
C CYS A 243 1.14 2.34 -31.18
N VAL A 244 1.64 3.00 -32.23
CA VAL A 244 0.93 4.10 -32.91
C VAL A 244 -0.32 3.59 -33.60
N ASP A 245 -0.21 2.46 -34.30
CA ASP A 245 -1.32 1.85 -35.04
C ASP A 245 -2.36 1.24 -34.08
N ASN A 246 -1.91 0.69 -32.95
CA ASN A 246 -2.78 0.07 -31.94
C ASN A 246 -2.45 0.58 -30.52
N PRO A 247 -2.84 1.81 -30.15
CA PRO A 247 -2.52 2.39 -28.85
C PRO A 247 -3.09 1.60 -27.67
N GLN A 248 -4.24 0.95 -27.88
CA GLN A 248 -4.92 0.19 -26.83
C GLN A 248 -4.19 -1.09 -26.44
N SER A 249 -3.44 -1.72 -27.36
CA SER A 249 -2.68 -2.94 -27.07
C SER A 249 -1.23 -2.66 -26.68
N CYS A 250 -0.79 -1.40 -26.73
CA CYS A 250 0.57 -1.01 -26.41
C CYS A 250 0.88 -1.30 -24.93
N GLY A 251 1.94 -2.07 -24.67
CA GLY A 251 2.34 -2.46 -23.31
C GLY A 251 1.59 -3.68 -22.74
N ASN A 252 0.74 -4.35 -23.52
CA ASN A 252 -0.03 -5.50 -23.04
C ASN A 252 0.86 -6.65 -22.57
N ASP A 253 1.92 -6.97 -23.31
CA ASP A 253 2.83 -8.06 -22.93
C ASP A 253 3.38 -7.84 -21.52
N GLY A 254 3.83 -6.62 -21.18
CA GLY A 254 4.36 -6.32 -19.85
C GLY A 254 3.31 -6.37 -18.72
N ILE A 255 2.03 -6.12 -19.04
CA ILE A 255 0.93 -6.18 -18.06
C ILE A 255 0.50 -7.63 -17.81
N PHE A 256 0.38 -8.42 -18.88
CA PHE A 256 -0.17 -9.77 -18.89
C PHE A 256 0.90 -10.86 -18.92
N SER A 257 2.19 -10.49 -18.83
CA SER A 257 3.29 -11.44 -18.73
C SER A 257 3.13 -12.35 -17.51
N PRO A 258 3.71 -13.56 -17.54
CA PRO A 258 3.82 -14.39 -16.35
C PRO A 258 4.45 -13.59 -15.20
N GLY A 259 3.76 -13.55 -14.05
CA GLY A 259 4.24 -12.77 -12.90
C GLY A 259 4.04 -11.25 -13.00
N GLY A 260 3.39 -10.76 -14.05
CA GLY A 260 3.14 -9.34 -14.31
C GLY A 260 2.03 -8.73 -13.44
N PHE A 261 1.68 -7.47 -13.72
CA PHE A 261 0.74 -6.71 -12.89
C PHE A 261 -0.66 -7.28 -12.88
N SER A 262 -1.16 -7.82 -14.00
CA SER A 262 -2.54 -8.33 -14.07
C SER A 262 -2.77 -9.52 -13.13
N MET A 263 -1.82 -10.44 -13.03
CA MET A 263 -1.91 -11.60 -12.13
C MET A 263 -1.82 -11.22 -10.65
N ASN A 264 -1.26 -10.05 -10.38
CA ASN A 264 -0.95 -9.57 -9.04
C ASN A 264 -1.83 -8.41 -8.60
N LYS A 265 -2.86 -8.08 -9.40
CA LYS A 265 -3.84 -7.06 -9.08
C LYS A 265 -4.45 -7.32 -7.71
N LEU A 266 -4.52 -6.28 -6.89
CA LEU A 266 -5.25 -6.35 -5.62
C LEU A 266 -6.76 -6.33 -5.88
N ALA A 267 -7.50 -7.08 -5.08
CA ALA A 267 -8.94 -7.19 -5.18
C ALA A 267 -9.57 -6.99 -3.81
N LEU A 268 -10.59 -6.11 -3.77
CA LEU A 268 -11.36 -5.83 -2.57
C LEU A 268 -12.13 -7.08 -2.13
N GLY A 269 -12.06 -7.40 -0.83
CA GLY A 269 -12.67 -8.59 -0.23
C GLY A 269 -11.86 -9.87 -0.42
N SER A 270 -10.68 -9.78 -1.06
CA SER A 270 -9.76 -10.91 -1.22
C SER A 270 -8.38 -10.53 -0.67
N SER A 271 -7.54 -9.88 -1.48
CA SER A 271 -6.19 -9.47 -1.09
C SER A 271 -6.14 -8.13 -0.38
N PHE A 272 -7.19 -7.32 -0.49
CA PHE A 272 -7.38 -6.07 0.24
C PHE A 272 -8.72 -6.12 0.99
N GLN A 273 -8.69 -5.96 2.31
CA GLN A 273 -9.87 -6.08 3.17
C GLN A 273 -10.07 -4.81 3.97
N MET A 274 -11.30 -4.29 4.00
CA MET A 274 -11.70 -3.23 4.92
C MET A 274 -12.64 -3.81 5.95
N HIS A 275 -12.37 -3.49 7.21
CA HIS A 275 -13.05 -4.04 8.36
C HIS A 275 -13.95 -2.99 9.01
N TYR A 276 -15.18 -3.40 9.32
CA TYR A 276 -16.21 -2.53 9.87
C TYR A 276 -16.89 -3.14 11.10
N ILE A 277 -17.36 -2.28 12.00
CA ILE A 277 -18.25 -2.65 13.11
C ILE A 277 -19.68 -2.22 12.78
N GLN A 278 -20.65 -3.05 13.13
CA GLN A 278 -22.06 -2.73 12.92
C GLN A 278 -22.72 -2.16 14.17
N LYS A 279 -22.16 -2.40 15.36
CA LYS A 279 -22.72 -1.93 16.62
C LYS A 279 -21.67 -1.29 17.49
N MET A 280 -22.05 -0.20 18.15
CA MET A 280 -21.16 0.55 19.04
C MET A 280 -21.90 0.97 20.30
N ALA A 281 -21.25 0.86 21.45
CA ALA A 281 -21.77 1.26 22.75
C ALA A 281 -20.66 1.92 23.59
N TYR A 282 -21.06 2.56 24.67
CA TYR A 282 -20.14 3.12 25.67
C TYR A 282 -20.70 2.94 27.08
N ASN A 283 -19.83 2.82 28.07
CA ASN A 283 -20.20 2.77 29.48
C ASN A 283 -19.90 4.13 30.13
N ALA A 284 -20.81 4.59 30.99
CA ALA A 284 -20.64 5.83 31.74
C ALA A 284 -21.32 5.75 33.11
N LYS A 285 -20.91 6.63 34.04
CA LYS A 285 -21.59 6.83 35.32
C LYS A 285 -22.72 7.84 35.17
N TYR A 286 -23.82 7.61 35.89
CA TYR A 286 -24.87 8.62 35.99
C TYR A 286 -24.46 9.74 36.91
N ASP A 287 -24.71 10.96 36.48
CA ASP A 287 -24.63 12.13 37.34
C ASP A 287 -25.83 12.08 38.31
N ASN A 288 -25.58 12.13 39.63
CA ASN A 288 -26.65 12.28 40.61
C ASN A 288 -27.19 13.72 40.48
N PRO A 289 -28.46 13.94 40.09
CA PRO A 289 -29.00 15.29 39.91
C PRO A 289 -29.06 16.09 41.22
N ALA A 290 -28.94 15.44 42.39
CA ALA A 290 -28.92 16.10 43.70
C ALA A 290 -27.50 16.53 44.15
N ASP A 291 -26.46 15.90 43.61
CA ASP A 291 -25.06 16.28 43.84
C ASP A 291 -24.23 15.95 42.57
N PRO A 292 -23.88 16.94 41.75
CA PRO A 292 -23.13 16.73 40.51
C PRO A 292 -21.68 16.23 40.75
N TYR A 293 -21.23 16.15 42.01
CA TYR A 293 -19.95 15.54 42.40
C TYR A 293 -20.11 14.13 42.98
N ASP A 294 -21.36 13.68 43.21
CA ASP A 294 -21.70 12.31 43.58
C ASP A 294 -21.91 11.47 42.31
N PHE A 295 -20.79 11.03 41.73
CA PHE A 295 -20.81 9.97 40.73
C PHE A 295 -21.21 8.68 41.43
N GLY A 296 -22.51 8.42 41.54
CA GLY A 296 -23.02 7.21 42.15
C GLY A 296 -22.31 5.97 41.59
N ASN A 297 -22.22 4.89 42.38
CA ASN A 297 -21.62 3.62 41.94
C ASN A 297 -22.36 2.96 40.75
N SER A 298 -23.44 3.58 40.26
CA SER A 298 -24.28 3.11 39.16
C SER A 298 -23.64 3.45 37.81
N VAL A 299 -23.11 2.43 37.14
CA VAL A 299 -22.69 2.47 35.73
C VAL A 299 -23.84 2.00 34.84
N ALA A 300 -24.03 2.67 33.70
CA ALA A 300 -24.88 2.17 32.63
C ALA A 300 -24.11 2.05 31.32
N SER A 301 -24.51 1.06 30.53
CA SER A 301 -24.16 0.98 29.11
C SER A 301 -25.18 1.77 28.31
N PHE A 302 -24.70 2.60 27.40
CA PHE A 302 -25.52 3.39 26.48
C PHE A 302 -25.40 2.85 25.06
N PRO A 303 -26.55 2.66 24.35
CA PRO A 303 -27.92 2.98 24.77
C PRO A 303 -28.45 2.00 25.84
N GLU A 304 -29.26 2.52 26.77
CA GLU A 304 -29.87 1.73 27.86
C GLU A 304 -30.65 0.54 27.28
N ASN A 305 -30.43 -0.67 27.80
CA ASN A 305 -30.98 -1.95 27.32
C ASN A 305 -30.32 -2.60 26.07
N ASN A 306 -29.10 -2.18 25.73
CA ASN A 306 -28.07 -2.88 24.93
C ASN A 306 -28.54 -3.86 23.83
N PRO A 307 -28.42 -3.43 22.56
CA PRO A 307 -27.41 -4.10 21.73
C PRO A 307 -26.32 -3.18 21.17
N GLY A 308 -26.25 -1.91 21.60
CA GLY A 308 -25.42 -0.88 20.96
C GLY A 308 -26.17 -0.16 19.84
N ILE A 309 -25.72 1.05 19.50
CA ILE A 309 -26.24 1.83 18.39
C ILE A 309 -25.85 1.15 17.08
N ASP A 310 -26.81 0.94 16.20
CA ASP A 310 -26.60 0.39 14.87
C ASP A 310 -25.88 1.41 13.99
N MET A 311 -24.60 1.14 13.73
CA MET A 311 -23.75 1.99 12.91
C MET A 311 -24.11 1.92 11.43
N THR A 312 -24.82 0.89 10.98
CA THR A 312 -25.28 0.79 9.58
C THR A 312 -26.44 1.74 9.28
N ALA A 313 -27.21 2.12 10.30
CA ALA A 313 -28.25 3.15 10.19
C ALA A 313 -27.66 4.56 10.06
N LEU A 314 -26.54 4.83 10.75
CA LEU A 314 -25.84 6.11 10.71
C LEU A 314 -24.87 6.23 9.52
N PHE A 315 -24.25 5.12 9.14
CA PHE A 315 -23.26 5.02 8.07
C PHE A 315 -23.67 3.90 7.11
N PRO A 316 -24.43 4.24 6.05
CA PRO A 316 -25.04 3.26 5.16
C PRO A 316 -24.02 2.31 4.53
N SER A 317 -24.50 1.09 4.22
CA SER A 317 -23.86 -0.07 3.57
C SER A 317 -22.97 -0.98 4.41
N ASP A 318 -22.04 -0.46 5.22
CA ASP A 318 -20.97 -1.31 5.79
C ASP A 318 -20.76 -1.16 7.30
N GLY A 319 -21.30 -0.11 7.93
CA GLY A 319 -21.05 0.23 9.34
C GLY A 319 -19.88 1.20 9.52
N LEU A 320 -19.33 1.27 10.73
CA LEU A 320 -18.20 2.16 11.05
C LEU A 320 -16.87 1.46 10.77
N PHE A 321 -16.02 2.10 9.96
CA PHE A 321 -14.70 1.58 9.61
C PHE A 321 -13.81 1.40 10.86
N GLN A 322 -12.89 0.44 10.83
CA GLN A 322 -11.93 0.19 11.90
C GLN A 322 -10.49 0.19 11.41
N LEU A 323 -10.20 -0.61 10.38
CA LEU A 323 -8.88 -0.71 9.76
C LEU A 323 -9.01 -1.41 8.41
N ALA A 324 -7.94 -1.36 7.61
CA ALA A 324 -7.83 -2.10 6.36
C ALA A 324 -6.57 -2.96 6.34
N THR A 325 -6.68 -4.23 5.95
CA THR A 325 -5.54 -5.14 5.84
C THR A 325 -5.27 -5.53 4.39
N ILE A 326 -4.04 -5.95 4.14
CA ILE A 326 -3.61 -6.53 2.88
C ILE A 326 -3.00 -7.89 3.19
N ASP A 327 -3.32 -8.88 2.36
CA ASP A 327 -2.77 -10.22 2.48
C ASP A 327 -1.23 -10.17 2.53
N GLY A 328 -0.65 -10.76 3.58
CA GLY A 328 0.79 -10.79 3.80
C GLY A 328 1.56 -11.46 2.66
N SER A 329 0.99 -12.49 2.03
CA SER A 329 1.57 -13.16 0.86
C SER A 329 1.68 -12.22 -0.34
N LYS A 330 0.66 -11.39 -0.57
CA LYS A 330 0.64 -10.38 -1.63
C LYS A 330 1.64 -9.28 -1.35
N LEU A 331 1.68 -8.77 -0.12
CA LEU A 331 2.70 -7.80 0.28
C LEU A 331 4.12 -8.36 0.12
N GLY A 332 4.36 -9.61 0.54
CA GLY A 332 5.61 -10.32 0.32
C GLY A 332 5.96 -10.45 -1.16
N GLN A 333 4.97 -10.70 -2.02
CA GLN A 333 5.15 -10.71 -3.47
C GLN A 333 5.56 -9.34 -4.02
N PHE A 334 4.90 -8.25 -3.62
CA PHE A 334 5.31 -6.90 -4.03
C PHE A 334 6.70 -6.51 -3.49
N GLY A 335 7.11 -7.04 -2.34
CA GLY A 335 8.44 -6.82 -1.77
C GLY A 335 9.54 -7.55 -2.53
N ARG A 336 9.27 -8.81 -2.92
CA ARG A 336 10.18 -9.60 -3.78
C ARG A 336 10.22 -9.04 -5.20
N GLY A 337 9.08 -8.64 -5.75
CA GLY A 337 8.99 -7.94 -7.03
C GLY A 337 8.00 -8.56 -8.00
N ILE A 338 7.58 -7.70 -8.92
CA ILE A 338 6.72 -8.00 -10.06
C ILE A 338 7.61 -7.94 -11.30
N GLU A 339 7.54 -8.97 -12.13
CA GLU A 339 8.32 -9.06 -13.36
C GLU A 339 7.44 -8.72 -14.55
N ALA A 340 7.85 -7.69 -15.31
CA ALA A 340 7.16 -7.23 -16.50
C ALA A 340 8.01 -7.57 -17.72
N PHE A 341 7.53 -8.51 -18.55
CA PHE A 341 8.19 -8.90 -19.79
C PHE A 341 7.45 -8.30 -20.97
N GLN A 342 8.11 -7.44 -21.74
CA GLN A 342 7.49 -6.78 -22.88
C GLN A 342 8.12 -7.24 -24.18
N GLY A 343 7.30 -7.82 -25.05
CA GLY A 343 7.70 -8.19 -26.39
C GLY A 343 7.74 -6.99 -27.32
N TRP A 344 8.64 -7.02 -28.29
CA TRP A 344 8.72 -6.05 -29.36
C TRP A 344 9.13 -6.74 -30.67
N ASP A 345 8.78 -6.13 -31.80
CA ASP A 345 9.09 -6.67 -33.11
C ASP A 345 10.38 -6.05 -33.64
N ALA A 346 11.40 -6.90 -33.82
CA ALA A 346 12.68 -6.48 -34.37
C ALA A 346 12.51 -6.11 -35.86
N PRO A 347 13.07 -4.97 -36.31
CA PRO A 347 13.01 -4.56 -37.70
C PRO A 347 13.84 -5.50 -38.58
N SER A 348 13.53 -5.53 -39.88
CA SER A 348 14.39 -6.19 -40.86
C SER A 348 15.78 -5.53 -40.89
N ASN A 349 16.80 -6.35 -41.12
CA ASN A 349 18.20 -5.94 -41.22
C ASN A 349 18.78 -6.32 -42.59
N PHE A 350 19.86 -5.64 -42.96
CA PHE A 350 20.60 -5.89 -44.20
C PHE A 350 21.01 -7.35 -44.44
N PHE A 351 21.27 -8.12 -43.38
CA PHE A 351 21.72 -9.53 -43.47
C PHE A 351 20.56 -10.54 -43.56
N ASN A 352 19.32 -10.07 -43.58
CA ASN A 352 18.11 -10.90 -43.59
C ASN A 352 18.07 -11.94 -42.44
N VAL A 353 18.67 -11.59 -41.30
CA VAL A 353 18.64 -12.43 -40.10
C VAL A 353 17.31 -12.25 -39.39
N ASP A 354 16.57 -13.33 -39.16
CA ASP A 354 15.31 -13.27 -38.42
C ASP A 354 15.55 -13.16 -36.90
N LEU A 355 15.71 -11.92 -36.43
CA LEU A 355 15.88 -11.61 -35.01
C LEU A 355 14.63 -11.92 -34.19
N ASN A 356 13.45 -11.97 -34.79
CA ASN A 356 12.21 -12.29 -34.07
C ASN A 356 12.15 -13.76 -33.66
N THR A 357 12.75 -14.63 -34.47
CA THR A 357 12.92 -16.05 -34.15
C THR A 357 14.13 -16.29 -33.23
N LEU A 358 15.27 -15.65 -33.51
CA LEU A 358 16.51 -15.90 -32.76
C LEU A 358 16.53 -15.27 -31.36
N GLY A 359 15.93 -14.09 -31.21
CA GLY A 359 15.90 -13.34 -29.95
C GLY A 359 14.71 -13.63 -29.06
N LYS A 360 13.91 -14.66 -29.39
CA LYS A 360 12.62 -14.96 -28.76
C LYS A 360 12.76 -15.25 -27.26
N CYS A 361 12.05 -14.49 -26.44
CA CYS A 361 11.81 -14.82 -25.05
C CYS A 361 10.69 -15.83 -24.90
N ARG A 362 10.74 -16.64 -23.84
CA ARG A 362 9.72 -17.66 -23.55
C ARG A 362 8.38 -17.02 -23.22
N GLU A 363 8.41 -15.88 -22.55
CA GLU A 363 7.28 -15.21 -21.92
C GLU A 363 6.37 -14.52 -22.93
N THR A 364 6.97 -13.91 -23.96
CA THR A 364 6.25 -13.09 -24.96
C THR A 364 6.21 -13.74 -26.33
N GLY A 365 7.03 -14.78 -26.53
CA GLY A 365 7.18 -15.43 -27.82
C GLY A 365 7.85 -14.56 -28.90
N ARG A 366 8.47 -13.46 -28.50
CA ARG A 366 9.17 -12.47 -29.34
C ARG A 366 10.43 -11.97 -28.64
N PRO A 367 11.31 -11.21 -29.30
CA PRO A 367 12.33 -10.43 -28.61
C PRO A 367 11.68 -9.63 -27.49
N CYS A 368 12.26 -9.69 -26.30
CA CYS A 368 11.70 -9.01 -25.14
C CYS A 368 12.73 -8.21 -24.37
N VAL A 369 12.20 -7.26 -23.62
CA VAL A 369 12.87 -6.57 -22.53
C VAL A 369 12.15 -6.92 -21.23
N HIS A 370 12.85 -6.81 -20.12
CA HIS A 370 12.37 -7.26 -18.82
C HIS A 370 12.67 -6.19 -17.79
N SER A 371 11.72 -5.95 -16.88
CA SER A 371 11.94 -5.11 -15.72
C SER A 371 11.39 -5.79 -14.48
N ARG A 372 12.16 -5.79 -13.39
CA ARG A 372 11.67 -6.19 -12.08
C ARG A 372 11.47 -4.96 -11.22
N VAL A 373 10.26 -4.79 -10.71
CA VAL A 373 9.89 -3.66 -9.87
C VAL A 373 9.32 -4.13 -8.54
N THR A 374 9.64 -3.44 -7.46
CA THR A 374 9.26 -3.82 -6.10
C THR A 374 8.64 -2.63 -5.37
N SER A 375 7.79 -2.90 -4.38
CA SER A 375 7.37 -1.92 -3.38
C SER A 375 7.83 -2.44 -2.02
N GLN A 376 8.88 -1.84 -1.47
CA GLN A 376 9.55 -2.33 -0.26
C GLN A 376 9.37 -1.36 0.90
N CYS A 377 9.07 -1.87 2.09
CA CYS A 377 9.12 -1.10 3.32
C CYS A 377 10.30 -1.55 4.21
N PRO A 378 10.66 -0.79 5.27
CA PRO A 378 11.81 -1.11 6.13
C PRO A 378 11.76 -2.48 6.81
N GLN A 379 10.61 -3.15 6.83
CA GLN A 379 10.40 -4.45 7.48
C GLN A 379 10.65 -5.66 6.56
N LEU A 380 11.24 -5.48 5.38
CA LEU A 380 11.45 -6.53 4.36
C LEU A 380 12.20 -7.80 4.87
N ASN A 381 12.93 -7.73 5.99
CA ASN A 381 14.04 -8.64 6.28
C ASN A 381 13.72 -9.92 7.08
N THR A 382 12.46 -10.26 7.36
CA THR A 382 12.16 -11.39 8.26
C THR A 382 10.92 -12.23 7.94
N GLU A 383 10.36 -12.10 6.72
CA GLU A 383 9.22 -12.88 6.15
C GLU A 383 8.02 -12.04 5.74
N ASN A 384 7.95 -10.75 6.08
CA ASN A 384 6.82 -9.94 5.67
C ASN A 384 7.22 -8.51 5.30
N ASN A 385 7.04 -8.18 4.01
CA ASN A 385 7.04 -6.81 3.50
C ASN A 385 5.77 -6.07 3.94
N ASN A 386 5.44 -6.16 5.23
CA ASN A 386 4.17 -5.77 5.79
C ASN A 386 4.33 -4.64 6.79
N CYS A 387 4.17 -3.43 6.27
CA CYS A 387 4.11 -2.21 7.01
C CYS A 387 2.71 -1.56 6.93
N VAL A 388 1.69 -2.32 6.51
CA VAL A 388 0.30 -1.84 6.49
C VAL A 388 -0.39 -2.14 7.81
N TRP A 389 -0.25 -3.38 8.30
CA TRP A 389 -0.81 -3.84 9.57
C TRP A 389 -0.14 -5.17 9.95
N PRO A 390 0.35 -5.41 11.17
CA PRO A 390 0.02 -4.73 12.43
C PRO A 390 0.96 -3.62 12.87
N ASN A 391 2.06 -3.36 12.14
CA ASN A 391 2.99 -2.28 12.46
C ASN A 391 2.95 -1.22 11.35
N PRO A 392 1.89 -0.39 11.30
CA PRO A 392 1.64 0.55 10.21
C PRO A 392 2.78 1.58 10.10
N THR A 393 3.67 1.36 9.12
CA THR A 393 4.85 2.19 8.88
C THR A 393 4.79 2.69 7.42
N PRO A 394 4.33 3.92 7.16
CA PRO A 394 4.08 4.44 5.81
C PRO A 394 5.38 4.86 5.11
N LYS A 395 6.27 3.88 4.91
CA LYS A 395 7.61 4.03 4.34
C LYS A 395 7.87 3.04 3.19
N TYR A 396 6.81 2.62 2.50
CA TYR A 396 6.98 1.89 1.25
C TYR A 396 7.63 2.78 0.21
N GLN A 397 8.60 2.21 -0.50
CA GLN A 397 9.32 2.83 -1.60
C GLN A 397 9.28 1.92 -2.81
N THR A 398 9.01 2.49 -3.97
CA THR A 398 9.16 1.80 -5.24
C THR A 398 10.65 1.66 -5.56
N ARG A 399 11.10 0.45 -5.88
CA ARG A 399 12.46 0.21 -6.39
C ARG A 399 12.41 -0.56 -7.69
N LEU A 400 13.20 -0.09 -8.64
CA LEU A 400 13.36 -0.66 -9.97
C LEU A 400 14.68 -1.43 -10.04
N TYR A 401 14.64 -2.59 -10.68
CA TYR A 401 15.79 -3.42 -11.01
C TYR A 401 15.72 -3.69 -12.53
N PRO A 402 16.33 -2.79 -13.34
CA PRO A 402 16.34 -2.87 -14.80
C PRO A 402 16.95 -4.17 -15.33
#